data_AF-R7YXQ2-F1
#
_entry.id   AF-R7YXQ2-F1
#
_cell.length_a   1.000
_cell.length_b   1.000
_cell.length_c   1.000
_cell.angle_alpha   90.00
_cell.angle_beta   90.00
_cell.angle_gamma   90.00
#
_symmetry.space_group_name_H-M   'P 1'
#
loop_
_entity.id
_entity.type
_entity.pdbx_description
1 polymer ?
#
loop_
_entity_poly.entity_id
_entity_poly.type
_entity_poly.pdbx_seq_one_letter_code
_entity_poly.pdbx_strand_id
1 'polypeptide(L)'
;MTVAGVANTFGAALWGEDYLLYCASQDIKRVFLHQGTDYRYSAWQTISTPKTPKGTKPPYYGSIAVAAMLRDWTNGTTQVKHLPLDDEAEAVYAMYKNNTLHSIMVINMAPYDYTLSASLQVRPEKKYSFQVPTSCAGIGVVQRLLANGSHAVTGVTWSGLSYNYELQEGKPVLLGNVTKDEITWVGQDGVFNVNVSESSAAMVRLEG
;
A
#
# COMPACT_ATOMS: atom_id res chain seq x y z
N MET A 1 -7.14 -20.21 -12.64
CA MET A 1 -5.72 -20.53 -12.91
C MET A 1 -4.95 -19.21 -12.86
N THR A 2 -4.20 -18.93 -11.80
CA THR A 2 -3.41 -17.68 -11.70
C THR A 2 -1.95 -17.95 -12.07
N VAL A 3 -1.34 -17.05 -12.84
CA VAL A 3 0.02 -17.18 -13.37
C VAL A 3 1.04 -16.91 -12.25
N ALA A 4 2.11 -17.73 -12.16
CA ALA A 4 3.23 -17.49 -11.26
C ALA A 4 4.00 -16.26 -11.71
N GLY A 5 4.45 -15.41 -10.78
CA GLY A 5 5.06 -14.13 -11.15
C GLY A 5 4.04 -13.02 -11.43
N VAL A 6 2.75 -13.27 -11.21
CA VAL A 6 1.69 -12.25 -11.18
C VAL A 6 1.02 -12.26 -9.82
N ALA A 7 0.37 -13.37 -9.46
CA ALA A 7 -0.50 -13.43 -8.26
C ALA A 7 0.22 -13.49 -6.91
N ASN A 8 1.51 -13.82 -6.88
CA ASN A 8 2.32 -13.92 -5.65
C ASN A 8 3.34 -12.78 -5.52
N THR A 9 3.19 -11.73 -6.32
CA THR A 9 4.17 -10.64 -6.43
C THR A 9 3.70 -9.38 -5.73
N PHE A 10 4.58 -8.41 -5.63
CA PHE A 10 4.26 -7.08 -5.14
C PHE A 10 3.17 -6.39 -5.96
N GLY A 11 3.11 -6.62 -7.27
CA GLY A 11 1.99 -6.17 -8.11
C GLY A 11 0.63 -6.69 -7.62
N ALA A 12 0.56 -7.93 -7.13
CA ALA A 12 -0.66 -8.45 -6.51
C ALA A 12 -0.98 -7.80 -5.16
N ALA A 13 0.03 -7.32 -4.42
CA ALA A 13 -0.19 -6.54 -3.20
C ALA A 13 -0.84 -5.20 -3.51
N LEU A 14 -0.32 -4.45 -4.49
CA LEU A 14 -0.89 -3.18 -4.94
C LEU A 14 -2.30 -3.36 -5.51
N TRP A 15 -2.51 -4.37 -6.35
CA TRP A 15 -3.84 -4.69 -6.86
C TRP A 15 -4.82 -5.04 -5.75
N GLY A 16 -4.39 -5.83 -4.76
CA GLY A 16 -5.23 -6.19 -3.62
C GLY A 16 -5.57 -5.00 -2.73
N GLU A 17 -4.64 -4.08 -2.55
CA GLU A 17 -4.85 -2.81 -1.85
C GLU A 17 -5.89 -1.95 -2.58
N ASP A 18 -5.69 -1.71 -3.87
CA ASP A 18 -6.61 -0.96 -4.74
C ASP A 18 -8.01 -1.56 -4.73
N TYR A 19 -8.13 -2.87 -4.97
CA TYR A 19 -9.40 -3.57 -4.98
C TYR A 19 -10.18 -3.43 -3.65
N LEU A 20 -9.49 -3.58 -2.52
CA LEU A 20 -10.12 -3.47 -1.20
C LEU A 20 -10.58 -2.03 -0.88
N LEU A 21 -9.76 -1.03 -1.24
CA LEU A 21 -10.13 0.38 -1.07
C LEU A 21 -11.24 0.81 -2.02
N TYR A 22 -11.24 0.29 -3.26
CA TYR A 22 -12.33 0.46 -4.19
C TYR A 22 -13.62 -0.10 -3.62
N CYS A 23 -13.62 -1.35 -3.14
CA CYS A 23 -14.78 -1.94 -2.48
C CYS A 23 -15.29 -1.05 -1.31
N ALA A 24 -14.38 -0.56 -0.46
CA ALA A 24 -14.75 0.33 0.63
C ALA A 24 -15.39 1.64 0.14
N SER A 25 -14.91 2.18 -0.99
CA SER A 25 -15.50 3.38 -1.62
C SER A 25 -16.88 3.15 -2.22
N GLN A 26 -17.22 1.91 -2.55
CA GLN A 26 -18.51 1.48 -3.11
C GLN A 26 -19.47 0.95 -2.04
N ASP A 27 -19.28 1.34 -0.78
CA ASP A 27 -20.10 0.91 0.36
C ASP A 27 -20.12 -0.61 0.64
N ILE A 28 -19.20 -1.39 0.06
CA ILE A 28 -19.05 -2.81 0.37
C ILE A 28 -18.48 -2.94 1.78
N LYS A 29 -19.29 -3.52 2.69
CA LYS A 29 -18.95 -3.55 4.13
C LYS A 29 -17.93 -4.61 4.51
N ARG A 30 -17.83 -5.70 3.74
CA ARG A 30 -16.88 -6.80 4.01
C ARG A 30 -16.47 -7.48 2.72
N VAL A 31 -15.19 -7.80 2.63
CA VAL A 31 -14.60 -8.63 1.58
C VAL A 31 -13.81 -9.74 2.24
N PHE A 32 -14.00 -10.97 1.76
CA PHE A 32 -13.25 -12.14 2.23
C PHE A 32 -12.34 -12.62 1.10
N LEU A 33 -11.06 -12.27 1.17
CA LEU A 33 -10.06 -12.74 0.20
C LEU A 33 -9.77 -14.22 0.45
N HIS A 34 -9.95 -15.05 -0.57
CA HIS A 34 -9.81 -16.49 -0.46
C HIS A 34 -8.37 -16.90 -0.08
N GLN A 35 -8.24 -17.81 0.88
CA GLN A 35 -6.96 -18.31 1.38
C GLN A 35 -6.89 -19.82 1.22
N GLY A 36 -5.71 -20.35 0.87
CA GLY A 36 -5.51 -21.79 0.74
C GLY A 36 -4.05 -22.19 0.66
N THR A 37 -3.77 -23.45 0.98
CA THR A 37 -2.43 -24.04 0.87
C THR A 37 -1.99 -24.05 -0.60
N ASP A 38 -0.75 -23.63 -0.86
CA ASP A 38 -0.14 -23.54 -2.20
C ASP A 38 -0.80 -22.54 -3.17
N TYR A 39 -1.75 -21.74 -2.68
CA TYR A 39 -2.36 -20.71 -3.51
C TYR A 39 -1.41 -19.52 -3.64
N ARG A 40 -1.22 -19.07 -4.88
CA ARG A 40 -0.28 -17.98 -5.23
C ARG A 40 -0.76 -16.63 -4.70
N TYR A 41 -2.08 -16.41 -4.69
CA TYR A 41 -2.72 -15.18 -4.23
C TYR A 41 -2.99 -15.14 -2.72
N SER A 42 -2.70 -16.21 -1.98
CA SER A 42 -2.89 -16.20 -0.53
C SER A 42 -1.93 -15.23 0.13
N ALA A 43 -2.40 -14.61 1.21
CA ALA A 43 -1.61 -13.67 1.99
C ALA A 43 -0.47 -14.38 2.74
N TRP A 44 -0.63 -15.65 3.09
CA TRP A 44 0.42 -16.47 3.69
C TRP A 44 0.28 -17.95 3.32
N GLN A 45 1.35 -18.71 3.55
CA GLN A 45 1.38 -20.16 3.54
C GLN A 45 1.52 -20.65 4.98
N THR A 46 0.56 -21.46 5.46
CA THR A 46 0.53 -21.95 6.85
C THR A 46 1.51 -23.10 7.11
N ILE A 47 1.72 -23.96 6.12
CA ILE A 47 2.62 -25.13 6.19
C ILE A 47 3.56 -25.18 4.98
N SER A 48 4.77 -25.67 5.20
CA SER A 48 5.68 -25.97 4.10
C SER A 48 5.20 -27.21 3.34
N THR A 49 5.12 -27.09 2.02
CA THR A 49 4.85 -28.20 1.10
C THR A 49 6.04 -28.36 0.17
N PRO A 50 6.11 -29.44 -0.63
CA PRO A 50 7.10 -29.55 -1.70
C PRO A 50 7.04 -28.42 -2.74
N LYS A 51 5.93 -27.66 -2.81
CA LYS A 51 5.73 -26.58 -3.78
C LYS A 51 6.02 -25.20 -3.22
N THR A 52 5.63 -24.96 -1.96
CA THR A 52 5.66 -23.63 -1.36
C THR A 52 6.12 -23.72 0.10
N PRO A 53 7.18 -22.99 0.50
CA PRO A 53 7.55 -22.92 1.90
C PRO A 53 6.50 -22.16 2.71
N LYS A 54 6.40 -22.48 4.00
CA LYS A 54 5.65 -21.67 4.97
C LYS A 54 6.16 -20.23 4.96
N GLY A 55 5.25 -19.26 5.01
CA GLY A 55 5.62 -17.86 5.20
C GLY A 55 4.62 -16.85 4.68
N THR A 56 4.87 -15.59 5.01
CA THR A 56 4.09 -14.43 4.55
C THR A 56 4.38 -14.17 3.07
N LYS A 57 3.36 -13.79 2.30
CA LYS A 57 3.45 -13.48 0.88
C LYS A 57 3.10 -12.01 0.63
N PRO A 58 3.52 -11.42 -0.50
CA PRO A 58 3.24 -10.01 -0.81
C PRO A 58 1.77 -9.57 -0.64
N PRO A 59 0.74 -10.34 -1.01
CA PRO A 59 -0.66 -9.92 -0.84
C PRO A 59 -1.06 -9.57 0.61
N TYR A 60 -0.35 -10.10 1.62
CA TYR A 60 -0.56 -9.72 3.01
C TYR A 60 -0.31 -8.22 3.24
N TYR A 61 0.70 -7.66 2.59
CA TYR A 61 1.09 -6.26 2.78
C TYR A 61 0.09 -5.27 2.20
N GLY A 62 -0.61 -5.63 1.11
CA GLY A 62 -1.76 -4.85 0.63
C GLY A 62 -2.87 -4.78 1.67
N SER A 63 -3.13 -5.90 2.38
CA SER A 63 -4.10 -5.91 3.49
C SER A 63 -3.63 -5.06 4.69
N ILE A 64 -2.32 -5.02 4.96
CA ILE A 64 -1.73 -4.15 5.99
C ILE A 64 -1.91 -2.67 5.63
N ALA A 65 -1.66 -2.28 4.37
CA ALA A 65 -1.86 -0.91 3.91
C ALA A 65 -3.31 -0.45 4.06
N VAL A 66 -4.28 -1.30 3.64
CA VAL A 66 -5.72 -1.05 3.85
C VAL A 66 -6.07 -0.95 5.34
N ALA A 67 -5.56 -1.86 6.17
CA ALA A 67 -5.79 -1.82 7.62
C ALA A 67 -5.21 -0.56 8.27
N ALA A 68 -4.08 -0.05 7.76
CA ALA A 68 -3.49 1.21 8.22
C ALA A 68 -4.34 2.42 7.82
N MET A 69 -4.89 2.44 6.61
CA MET A 69 -5.78 3.52 6.14
C MET A 69 -7.11 3.54 6.89
N LEU A 70 -7.70 2.35 7.10
CA LEU A 70 -8.96 2.18 7.83
C LEU A 70 -8.78 2.08 9.34
N ARG A 71 -7.62 2.50 9.88
CA ARG A 71 -7.35 2.43 11.30
C ARG A 71 -8.44 3.16 12.09
N ASP A 72 -8.77 2.62 13.26
CA ASP A 72 -9.74 3.20 14.19
C ASP A 72 -11.19 3.26 13.64
N TRP A 73 -11.53 2.38 12.69
CA TRP A 73 -12.88 2.22 12.15
C TRP A 73 -13.96 1.89 13.18
N THR A 74 -13.57 1.40 14.37
CA THR A 74 -14.48 1.10 15.48
C THR A 74 -14.99 2.35 16.21
N ASN A 75 -14.32 3.49 16.07
CA ASN A 75 -14.64 4.72 16.77
C ASN A 75 -15.12 5.80 15.78
N GLY A 76 -16.43 5.82 15.52
CA GLY A 76 -17.09 6.80 14.65
C GLY A 76 -17.37 6.29 13.24
N THR A 77 -17.76 7.20 12.35
CA THR A 77 -18.11 6.86 10.97
C THR A 77 -16.88 6.98 10.07
N THR A 78 -16.50 5.87 9.43
CA THR A 78 -15.44 5.82 8.42
C THR A 78 -16.04 5.81 7.02
N GLN A 79 -15.55 6.68 6.14
CA GLN A 79 -15.95 6.75 4.74
C GLN A 79 -14.71 6.78 3.86
N VAL A 80 -14.73 6.03 2.76
CA VAL A 80 -13.67 6.06 1.75
C VAL A 80 -14.25 6.65 0.48
N LYS A 81 -13.51 7.52 -0.18
CA LYS A 81 -13.87 8.10 -1.46
C LYS A 81 -12.77 7.83 -2.48
N HIS A 82 -13.12 7.24 -3.61
CA HIS A 82 -12.24 7.13 -4.76
C HIS A 82 -12.16 8.50 -5.47
N LEU A 83 -10.95 8.95 -5.77
CA LEU A 83 -10.66 10.18 -6.50
C LEU A 83 -10.15 9.77 -7.90
N PRO A 84 -10.98 9.88 -8.95
CA PRO A 84 -10.61 9.39 -10.28
C PRO A 84 -9.42 10.19 -10.83
N LEU A 85 -8.50 9.46 -11.46
CA LEU A 85 -7.40 10.00 -12.26
C LEU A 85 -7.58 9.58 -13.72
N ASP A 86 -6.89 10.27 -14.63
CA ASP A 86 -6.93 9.96 -16.07
C ASP A 86 -6.16 8.67 -16.43
N ASP A 87 -5.20 8.27 -15.60
CA ASP A 87 -4.35 7.09 -15.81
C ASP A 87 -4.90 5.88 -15.05
N GLU A 88 -5.23 4.81 -15.78
CA GLU A 88 -5.76 3.56 -15.21
C GLU A 88 -4.74 2.79 -14.36
N ALA A 89 -3.44 3.08 -14.49
CA ALA A 89 -2.40 2.50 -13.64
C ALA A 89 -2.30 3.20 -12.28
N GLU A 90 -3.11 4.23 -12.01
CA GLU A 90 -3.03 5.03 -10.81
C GLU A 90 -4.39 5.08 -10.10
N ALA A 91 -4.36 4.97 -8.78
CA ALA A 91 -5.57 5.06 -7.98
C ALA A 91 -5.34 5.95 -6.76
N VAL A 92 -6.34 6.76 -6.42
CA VAL A 92 -6.29 7.63 -5.25
C VAL A 92 -7.56 7.45 -4.42
N TYR A 93 -7.36 7.33 -3.11
CA TYR A 93 -8.44 7.18 -2.15
C TYR A 93 -8.27 8.18 -1.01
N ALA A 94 -9.37 8.82 -0.61
CA ALA A 94 -9.43 9.65 0.58
C ALA A 94 -10.26 8.96 1.66
N MET A 95 -9.74 8.87 2.89
CA MET A 95 -10.45 8.38 4.05
C MET A 95 -10.90 9.55 4.91
N TYR A 96 -12.18 9.54 5.25
CA TYR A 96 -12.81 10.49 6.15
C TYR A 96 -13.25 9.77 7.42
N LYS A 97 -13.01 10.43 8.56
CA LYS A 97 -13.50 10.03 9.87
C LYS A 97 -14.40 11.13 10.41
N ASN A 98 -15.65 10.80 10.73
CA ASN A 98 -16.64 11.78 11.20
C ASN A 98 -16.68 13.03 10.31
N ASN A 99 -16.72 12.82 8.99
CA ASN A 99 -16.71 13.86 7.95
C ASN A 99 -15.44 14.74 7.90
N THR A 100 -14.39 14.40 8.64
CA THR A 100 -13.09 15.08 8.59
C THR A 100 -12.11 14.24 7.78
N LEU A 101 -11.38 14.88 6.86
CA LEU A 101 -10.35 14.20 6.07
C LEU A 101 -9.23 13.73 7.00
N HIS A 102 -8.91 12.44 6.96
CA HIS A 102 -7.95 11.82 7.86
C HIS A 102 -6.71 11.31 7.13
N SER A 103 -6.88 10.70 5.95
CA SER A 103 -5.75 10.28 5.13
C SER A 103 -6.07 10.23 3.64
N ILE A 104 -5.02 10.32 2.83
CA ILE A 104 -5.06 10.13 1.37
C ILE A 104 -4.08 9.01 1.03
N MET A 105 -4.54 8.00 0.30
CA MET A 105 -3.73 6.93 -0.27
C MET A 105 -3.56 7.17 -1.77
N VAL A 106 -2.33 7.03 -2.25
CA VAL A 106 -1.99 7.06 -3.67
C VAL A 106 -1.31 5.74 -4.01
N ILE A 107 -1.81 5.05 -5.03
CA ILE A 107 -1.29 3.78 -5.52
C ILE A 107 -0.83 3.98 -6.96
N ASN A 108 0.42 3.65 -7.25
CA ASN A 108 0.95 3.64 -8.59
C ASN A 108 1.30 2.20 -8.99
N MET A 109 0.50 1.63 -9.87
CA MET A 109 0.61 0.25 -10.37
C MET A 109 1.42 0.14 -11.67
N ALA A 110 2.00 1.24 -12.17
CA ALA A 110 2.89 1.18 -13.33
C ALA A 110 4.03 0.18 -13.07
N PRO A 111 4.31 -0.77 -13.98
CA PRO A 111 5.22 -1.85 -13.71
C PRO A 111 6.67 -1.36 -13.70
N TYR A 112 7.40 -1.66 -12.62
CA TYR A 112 8.84 -1.41 -12.53
C TYR A 112 9.62 -2.73 -12.43
N ASP A 113 10.56 -2.94 -13.35
CA ASP A 113 11.46 -4.08 -13.39
C ASP A 113 12.87 -3.68 -12.96
N TYR A 114 13.26 -4.08 -11.75
CA TYR A 114 14.58 -3.81 -11.17
C TYR A 114 15.69 -4.72 -11.70
N THR A 115 15.39 -5.70 -12.56
CA THR A 115 16.36 -6.66 -13.11
C THR A 115 16.82 -6.29 -14.52
N LEU A 116 15.99 -5.58 -15.29
CA LEU A 116 16.32 -5.06 -16.62
C LEU A 116 17.16 -3.78 -16.58
N SER A 117 17.36 -3.20 -15.40
CA SER A 117 18.14 -2.00 -15.15
C SER A 117 19.64 -2.32 -15.11
N ALA A 118 20.20 -2.76 -16.25
CA ALA A 118 21.65 -2.88 -16.47
C ALA A 118 22.37 -1.50 -16.39
N SER A 119 21.62 -0.41 -16.50
CA SER A 119 21.99 0.91 -16.00
C SER A 119 21.16 1.21 -14.76
N LEU A 120 21.79 1.74 -13.70
CA LEU A 120 21.16 2.25 -12.46
C LEU A 120 20.16 3.40 -12.75
N GLN A 121 19.14 3.16 -13.57
CA GLN A 121 18.08 4.12 -13.78
C GLN A 121 17.33 4.25 -12.46
N VAL A 122 17.28 5.48 -11.97
CA VAL A 122 16.46 5.84 -10.83
C VAL A 122 15.02 5.48 -11.18
N ARG A 123 14.40 4.67 -10.32
CA ARG A 123 12.99 4.29 -10.43
C ARG A 123 12.14 5.55 -10.67
N PRO A 124 11.35 5.62 -11.75
CA PRO A 124 10.57 6.82 -12.03
C PRO A 124 9.61 7.15 -10.88
N GLU A 125 9.46 8.44 -10.61
CA GLU A 125 8.55 8.97 -9.59
C GLU A 125 7.60 9.99 -10.19
N LYS A 126 6.34 9.91 -9.78
CA LYS A 126 5.33 10.91 -10.11
C LYS A 126 4.98 11.72 -8.88
N LYS A 127 4.88 13.04 -9.07
CA LYS A 127 4.47 13.98 -8.03
C LYS A 127 2.95 14.17 -8.07
N TYR A 128 2.30 13.90 -6.96
CA TYR A 128 0.86 14.12 -6.77
C TYR A 128 0.65 15.33 -5.88
N SER A 129 -0.17 16.28 -6.34
CA SER A 129 -0.50 17.50 -5.61
C SER A 129 -1.95 17.45 -5.18
N PHE A 130 -2.21 17.71 -3.90
CA PHE A 130 -3.55 17.67 -3.32
C PHE A 130 -3.90 19.02 -2.70
N GLN A 131 -5.14 19.44 -2.94
CA GLN A 131 -5.78 20.53 -2.22
C GLN A 131 -6.70 19.92 -1.16
N VAL A 132 -6.40 20.16 0.10
CA VAL A 132 -7.19 19.71 1.26
C VAL A 132 -7.77 20.90 2.02
N PRO A 133 -8.73 20.67 2.93
CA PRO A 133 -9.21 21.74 3.82
C PRO A 133 -8.05 22.35 4.62
N THR A 134 -8.10 23.66 4.84
CA THR A 134 -7.07 24.38 5.61
C THR A 134 -6.99 23.93 7.07
N SER A 135 -8.03 23.27 7.60
CA SER A 135 -8.00 22.62 8.91
C SER A 135 -6.98 21.49 9.01
N CYS A 136 -6.52 20.95 7.88
CA CYS A 136 -5.47 19.93 7.81
C CYS A 136 -4.07 20.53 7.66
N ALA A 137 -3.92 21.86 7.74
CA ALA A 137 -2.61 22.51 7.66
C ALA A 137 -1.71 22.08 8.82
N GLY A 138 -0.43 21.84 8.54
CA GLY A 138 0.51 21.30 9.52
C GLY A 138 1.29 20.11 8.98
N ILE A 139 1.50 19.12 9.84
CA ILE A 139 2.33 17.94 9.54
C ILE A 139 1.44 16.80 9.04
N GLY A 140 1.77 16.29 7.85
CA GLY A 140 1.31 15.00 7.36
C GLY A 140 2.40 13.94 7.54
N VAL A 141 2.03 12.74 7.98
CA VAL A 141 2.94 11.59 8.09
C VAL A 141 2.78 10.71 6.85
N VAL A 142 3.88 10.45 6.15
CA VAL A 142 3.91 9.61 4.96
C VAL A 142 4.29 8.18 5.34
N GLN A 143 3.47 7.21 4.92
CA GLN A 143 3.68 5.78 5.12
C GLN A 143 3.60 5.08 3.78
N ARG A 144 4.57 4.21 3.46
CA ARG A 144 4.70 3.66 2.10
C ARG A 144 4.58 2.15 2.06
N LEU A 145 3.96 1.63 1.00
CA LEU A 145 4.05 0.23 0.60
C LEU A 145 5.13 0.11 -0.48
N LEU A 146 6.24 -0.56 -0.16
CA LEU A 146 7.42 -0.62 -1.01
C LEU A 146 7.93 -2.04 -1.22
N ALA A 147 8.50 -2.28 -2.40
CA ALA A 147 9.37 -3.41 -2.73
C ALA A 147 10.33 -2.98 -3.87
N ASN A 148 11.26 -3.86 -4.23
CA ASN A 148 12.24 -3.57 -5.31
C ASN A 148 11.59 -3.38 -6.68
N GLY A 149 10.43 -3.99 -6.94
CA GLY A 149 9.70 -3.83 -8.20
C GLY A 149 8.42 -4.65 -8.24
N SER A 150 7.68 -4.58 -9.34
CA SER A 150 6.35 -5.21 -9.48
C SER A 150 6.38 -6.72 -9.28
N HIS A 151 7.41 -7.39 -9.79
CA HIS A 151 7.54 -8.85 -9.73
C HIS A 151 8.20 -9.37 -8.44
N ALA A 152 8.51 -8.49 -7.47
CA ALA A 152 9.16 -8.89 -6.22
C ALA A 152 8.27 -9.82 -5.39
N VAL A 153 8.84 -10.91 -4.88
CA VAL A 153 8.15 -11.91 -4.03
C VAL A 153 8.57 -11.82 -2.56
N THR A 154 9.61 -11.05 -2.27
CA THR A 154 10.17 -10.78 -0.94
C THR A 154 10.60 -9.31 -0.84
N GLY A 155 11.06 -8.87 0.33
CA GLY A 155 11.52 -7.49 0.53
C GLY A 155 10.39 -6.46 0.53
N VAL A 156 9.14 -6.91 0.66
CA VAL A 156 8.00 -6.01 0.79
C VAL A 156 7.98 -5.39 2.18
N THR A 157 7.70 -4.10 2.26
CA THR A 157 7.57 -3.37 3.53
C THR A 157 6.39 -2.42 3.54
N TRP A 158 5.80 -2.24 4.71
CA TRP A 158 4.87 -1.15 5.00
C TRP A 158 5.51 -0.18 5.99
N SER A 159 5.84 1.03 5.53
CA SER A 159 6.51 2.07 6.32
C SER A 159 7.75 1.54 7.05
N GLY A 160 8.49 0.66 6.37
CA GLY A 160 9.69 -0.01 6.85
C GLY A 160 9.48 -1.28 7.70
N LEU A 161 8.23 -1.64 8.01
CA LEU A 161 7.91 -2.91 8.67
C LEU A 161 7.83 -4.05 7.65
N SER A 162 8.57 -5.11 7.92
CA SER A 162 8.46 -6.38 7.22
C SER A 162 7.82 -7.44 8.12
N TYR A 163 6.99 -8.28 7.53
CA TYR A 163 6.32 -9.43 8.15
C TYR A 163 6.83 -10.74 7.54
N ASN A 164 8.00 -10.70 6.91
CA ASN A 164 8.63 -11.86 6.33
C ASN A 164 8.88 -12.93 7.40
N TYR A 165 8.55 -14.18 7.07
CA TYR A 165 8.53 -15.26 8.06
C TYR A 165 9.94 -15.61 8.54
N GLU A 166 10.93 -15.50 7.67
CA GLU A 166 12.34 -15.74 7.96
C GLU A 166 12.96 -14.71 8.92
N LEU A 167 12.34 -13.53 9.09
CA LEU A 167 12.84 -12.51 10.01
C LEU A 167 12.42 -12.81 11.46
N GLN A 168 11.12 -13.04 11.67
CA GLN A 168 10.58 -13.26 13.02
C GLN A 168 9.23 -14.02 12.99
N GLU A 169 9.14 -15.09 12.21
CA GLU A 169 7.97 -15.97 12.14
C GLU A 169 6.66 -15.25 11.79
N GLY A 170 6.75 -14.17 11.01
CA GLY A 170 5.60 -13.35 10.61
C GLY A 170 5.26 -12.19 11.56
N LYS A 171 6.03 -12.00 12.64
CA LYS A 171 5.94 -10.82 13.50
C LYS A 171 6.52 -9.59 12.78
N PRO A 172 6.04 -8.37 13.11
CA PRO A 172 6.57 -7.14 12.53
C PRO A 172 8.04 -6.93 12.93
N VAL A 173 8.91 -6.80 11.94
CA VAL A 173 10.32 -6.43 12.09
C VAL A 173 10.55 -5.12 11.36
N LEU A 174 11.01 -4.10 12.08
CA LEU A 174 11.42 -2.83 11.48
C LEU A 174 12.79 -3.00 10.81
N LEU A 175 12.86 -2.77 9.51
CA LEU A 175 14.12 -2.84 8.78
C LEU A 175 14.90 -1.52 8.94
N GLY A 176 16.23 -1.61 9.07
CA GLY A 176 17.10 -0.43 9.27
C GLY A 176 17.42 0.35 7.98
N ASN A 177 17.32 -0.29 6.81
CA ASN A 177 17.77 0.25 5.52
C ASN A 177 16.61 0.58 4.57
N VAL A 178 15.50 1.08 5.09
CA VAL A 178 14.29 1.39 4.33
C VAL A 178 13.74 2.76 4.73
N THR A 179 13.09 3.43 3.79
CA THR A 179 12.52 4.76 4.02
C THR A 179 11.45 4.69 5.11
N LYS A 180 11.55 5.58 6.10
CA LYS A 180 10.68 5.66 7.27
C LYS A 180 10.66 7.08 7.83
N ASP A 181 9.71 7.32 8.73
CA ASP A 181 9.54 8.60 9.45
C ASP A 181 9.44 9.82 8.51
N GLU A 182 8.90 9.60 7.31
CA GLU A 182 8.70 10.64 6.32
C GLU A 182 7.55 11.57 6.72
N ILE A 183 7.78 12.86 6.54
CA ILE A 183 6.77 13.88 6.76
C ILE A 183 6.58 14.71 5.50
N THR A 184 5.36 15.21 5.30
CA THR A 184 5.04 16.24 4.33
C THR A 184 4.42 17.42 5.03
N TRP A 185 4.73 18.62 4.57
CA TRP A 185 4.10 19.83 5.08
C TRP A 185 2.84 20.13 4.28
N VAL A 186 1.74 20.38 4.97
CA VAL A 186 0.51 20.91 4.39
C VAL A 186 0.51 22.42 4.59
N GLY A 187 0.53 23.15 3.48
CA GLY A 187 0.55 24.61 3.48
C GLY A 187 -0.68 25.19 4.18
N GLN A 188 -0.58 26.47 4.59
CA GLN A 188 -1.72 27.22 5.16
C GLN A 188 -2.86 27.40 4.15
N ASP A 189 -2.54 27.30 2.86
CA ASP A 189 -3.47 27.22 1.74
C ASP A 189 -4.11 25.84 1.59
N GLY A 190 -3.71 24.84 2.39
CA GLY A 190 -4.19 23.46 2.31
C GLY A 190 -3.55 22.65 1.20
N VAL A 191 -2.44 23.09 0.60
CA VAL A 191 -1.76 22.34 -0.46
C VAL A 191 -0.64 21.49 0.10
N PHE A 192 -0.56 20.23 -0.33
CA PHE A 192 0.63 19.39 -0.10
C PHE A 192 0.94 18.53 -1.32
N ASN A 193 2.16 18.00 -1.34
CA ASN A 193 2.65 17.14 -2.42
C ASN A 193 3.22 15.84 -1.86
N VAL A 194 3.03 14.75 -2.60
CA VAL A 194 3.67 13.46 -2.30
C VAL A 194 4.22 12.86 -3.60
N ASN A 195 5.47 12.42 -3.56
CA ASN A 195 6.06 11.66 -4.65
C ASN A 195 5.79 10.17 -4.44
N VAL A 196 5.38 9.48 -5.49
CA VAL A 196 5.17 8.03 -5.48
C VAL A 196 5.91 7.43 -6.67
N SER A 197 6.78 6.47 -6.39
CA SER A 197 7.52 5.76 -7.42
C SER A 197 6.63 4.72 -8.11
N GLU A 198 6.90 4.40 -9.38
CA GLU A 198 6.18 3.35 -10.10
C GLU A 198 6.21 2.02 -9.34
N SER A 199 5.14 1.23 -9.33
CA SER A 199 5.02 0.03 -8.50
C SER A 199 5.22 0.33 -7.00
N SER A 200 4.52 1.30 -6.45
CA SER A 200 4.49 1.55 -5.01
C SER A 200 3.21 2.26 -4.59
N ALA A 201 2.95 2.33 -3.28
CA ALA A 201 1.88 3.15 -2.73
C ALA A 201 2.40 4.05 -1.61
N ALA A 202 1.76 5.19 -1.43
CA ALA A 202 2.01 6.12 -0.34
C ALA A 202 0.70 6.62 0.27
N MET A 203 0.60 6.49 1.59
CA MET A 203 -0.44 7.09 2.39
C MET A 203 0.09 8.33 3.08
N VAL A 204 -0.61 9.44 2.97
CA VAL A 204 -0.41 10.63 3.78
C VAL A 204 -1.50 10.67 4.83
N ARG A 205 -1.11 10.51 6.09
CA ARG A 205 -2.00 10.71 7.25
C ARG A 205 -1.88 12.16 7.69
N LEU A 206 -3.02 12.84 7.73
CA LEU A 206 -3.09 14.25 8.10
C LEU A 206 -3.36 14.34 9.61
N GLU A 207 -2.64 15.22 10.30
CA GLU A 207 -3.00 15.61 11.66
C GLU A 207 -4.02 16.75 11.56
N GLY A 208 -5.27 16.44 11.86
CA GLY A 208 -6.40 17.38 11.89
C GLY A 208 -7.34 17.04 13.03
#